data_AF-A0A224YQW7-F1
#
_entry.id   AF-A0A224YQW7-F1
#
_cell.length_a   1.000
_cell.length_b   1.000
_cell.length_c   1.000
_cell.angle_alpha   90.00
_cell.angle_beta   90.00
_cell.angle_gamma   90.00
#
_symmetry.space_group_name_H-M   'P 1'
#
loop_
_entity.id
_entity.type
_entity.pdbx_description
1 polymer ?
#
loop_
_entity_poly.entity_id
_entity_poly.type
_entity_poly.pdbx_seq_one_letter_code
_entity_poly.pdbx_strand_id
1 'polypeptide(L)'
;MTTTTSLLLLSLAVTCVLCTSPPNCANVNCAAVTCNPVNCKCGTYKDACGCCDVCYKCPGEVCVPLYQHRCTEHHDCVLDNPNVRIEFGSRGMCKHVPQQHDHANCTEEH
;
A
#
# COMPACT_ATOMS: atom_id res chain seq x y z
N MET A 1 -32.05 11.58 -22.27
CA MET A 1 -31.50 10.49 -21.44
C MET A 1 -29.99 10.30 -21.68
N THR A 2 -29.23 11.38 -21.84
CA THR A 2 -27.77 11.33 -22.11
C THR A 2 -26.98 12.06 -21.02
N THR A 3 -27.52 13.14 -20.48
CA THR A 3 -26.88 13.92 -19.40
C THR A 3 -26.74 13.13 -18.10
N THR A 4 -27.76 12.36 -17.71
CA THR A 4 -27.73 11.52 -16.50
C THR A 4 -26.72 10.39 -16.59
N THR A 5 -26.60 9.75 -17.76
CA THR A 5 -25.63 8.68 -18.03
C THR A 5 -24.20 9.22 -18.04
N SER A 6 -23.96 10.38 -18.67
CA SER A 6 -22.66 11.05 -18.63
C SER A 6 -22.26 11.45 -17.21
N LEU A 7 -23.17 12.04 -16.42
CA LEU A 7 -22.88 12.37 -15.01
C LEU A 7 -22.55 11.12 -14.19
N LEU A 8 -23.25 10.00 -14.41
CA LEU A 8 -22.97 8.74 -13.71
C LEU A 8 -21.57 8.23 -14.02
N LEU A 9 -21.18 8.20 -15.31
CA LEU A 9 -19.85 7.75 -15.73
C LEU A 9 -18.73 8.65 -15.17
N LEU A 10 -18.93 9.97 -15.16
CA LEU A 10 -17.96 10.90 -14.55
C LEU A 10 -17.82 10.65 -13.04
N SER A 11 -18.94 10.49 -12.32
CA SER A 11 -18.89 10.21 -10.88
C SER A 11 -18.17 8.89 -10.57
N LEU A 12 -18.42 7.84 -11.37
CA LEU A 12 -17.77 6.54 -11.22
C LEU A 12 -16.26 6.66 -11.45
N ALA A 13 -15.84 7.32 -12.52
CA ALA A 13 -14.43 7.56 -12.81
C ALA A 13 -13.72 8.32 -11.68
N VAL A 14 -14.34 9.39 -11.16
CA VAL A 14 -13.78 10.18 -10.04
C VAL A 14 -13.65 9.32 -8.78
N THR A 15 -14.67 8.54 -8.42
CA THR A 15 -14.59 7.65 -7.25
C THR A 15 -13.52 6.58 -7.38
N CYS A 16 -13.32 6.01 -8.57
CA CYS A 16 -12.26 5.03 -8.80
C CYS A 16 -10.86 5.64 -8.61
N VAL A 17 -10.65 6.88 -9.07
CA VAL A 17 -9.38 7.60 -8.92
C VAL A 17 -9.08 7.93 -7.46
N LEU A 18 -10.08 8.34 -6.68
CA LEU A 18 -9.91 8.67 -5.25
C LEU A 18 -9.55 7.45 -4.38
N CYS A 19 -9.90 6.24 -4.81
CA CYS A 19 -9.60 5.01 -4.07
C CYS A 19 -8.19 4.47 -4.37
N THR A 20 -7.55 4.89 -5.46
CA THR A 20 -6.23 4.39 -5.88
C THR A 20 -5.10 5.39 -5.66
N SER A 21 -5.41 6.66 -5.42
CA SER A 21 -4.40 7.69 -5.16
C SER A 21 -3.79 7.55 -3.75
N PRO A 22 -2.51 7.89 -3.57
CA PRO A 22 -1.92 8.06 -2.26
C PRO A 22 -2.71 9.08 -1.42
N PRO A 23 -2.76 8.92 -0.08
CA PRO A 23 -3.44 9.88 0.78
C PRO A 23 -2.80 11.26 0.66
N ASN A 24 -3.62 12.30 0.66
CA ASN A 24 -3.13 13.67 0.72
C ASN A 24 -2.66 13.99 2.14
N CYS A 25 -1.34 14.04 2.33
CA CYS A 25 -0.73 14.29 3.64
C CYS A 25 -0.38 15.77 3.89
N ALA A 26 -0.67 16.70 2.96
CA ALA A 26 -0.19 18.08 3.02
C ALA A 26 -0.67 18.87 4.26
N ASN A 27 -1.81 18.47 4.83
CA ASN A 27 -2.40 19.14 6.00
C ASN A 27 -2.56 18.19 7.20
N VAL A 28 -1.84 17.06 7.21
CA VAL A 28 -1.89 16.12 8.33
C VAL A 28 -0.96 16.60 9.44
N ASN A 29 -1.53 16.90 10.60
CA ASN A 29 -0.77 17.19 11.82
C ASN A 29 -0.65 15.91 12.67
N CYS A 30 0.51 15.25 12.63
CA CYS A 30 0.74 14.01 13.38
C CYS A 30 0.58 14.17 14.90
N ALA A 31 0.77 15.37 15.46
CA ALA A 31 0.56 15.60 16.90
C ALA A 31 -0.92 15.48 17.33
N ALA A 32 -1.85 15.64 16.38
CA ALA A 32 -3.29 15.49 16.60
C ALA A 32 -3.82 14.09 16.21
N VAL A 33 -2.97 13.22 15.65
CA VAL A 33 -3.36 11.86 15.25
C VAL A 33 -3.22 10.92 16.43
N THR A 34 -4.30 10.20 16.74
CA THR A 34 -4.26 9.13 17.76
C THR A 34 -3.78 7.83 17.11
N CYS A 35 -2.57 7.42 17.42
CA CYS A 35 -2.00 6.16 16.97
C CYS A 35 -2.21 5.04 18.01
N ASN A 36 -2.55 3.84 17.53
CA ASN A 36 -2.55 2.66 18.40
C ASN A 36 -1.12 2.23 18.70
N PRO A 37 -0.78 1.91 19.95
CA PRO A 37 0.54 1.36 20.28
C PRO A 37 0.71 0.00 19.60
N VAL A 38 1.90 -0.21 19.03
CA VAL A 38 2.26 -1.46 18.37
C VAL A 38 3.45 -2.11 19.07
N ASN A 39 3.47 -3.44 19.10
CA ASN A 39 4.61 -4.22 19.58
C ASN A 39 5.10 -5.13 18.45
N CYS A 40 6.08 -4.64 17.70
CA CYS A 40 6.51 -5.27 16.45
C CYS A 40 7.77 -6.12 16.65
N LYS A 41 7.71 -7.37 16.21
CA LYS A 41 8.82 -8.32 16.34
C LYS A 41 9.98 -8.05 15.37
N CYS A 42 9.67 -7.56 14.17
CA CYS A 42 10.64 -7.39 13.07
C CYS A 42 10.84 -5.92 12.67
N GLY A 43 10.67 -5.01 13.64
CA GLY A 43 10.77 -3.57 13.45
C GLY A 43 9.46 -2.90 13.03
N THR A 44 9.51 -1.57 12.93
CA THR A 44 8.38 -0.69 12.57
C THR A 44 8.72 0.16 11.35
N TYR A 45 7.69 0.59 10.64
CA TYR A 45 7.76 1.65 9.64
C TYR A 45 6.62 2.64 9.87
N LYS A 46 6.73 3.85 9.30
CA LYS A 46 5.65 4.82 9.35
C LYS A 46 4.57 4.55 8.30
N ASP A 47 3.33 4.82 8.66
CA ASP A 47 2.20 4.83 7.72
C ASP A 47 2.42 5.78 6.53
N ALA A 48 1.46 5.81 5.60
CA ALA A 48 1.58 6.58 4.36
C ALA A 48 1.80 8.09 4.57
N CYS A 49 1.36 8.66 5.70
CA CYS A 49 1.58 10.08 6.03
C CYS A 49 2.69 10.32 7.05
N GLY A 50 3.43 9.28 7.46
CA GLY A 50 4.56 9.43 8.36
C GLY A 50 4.22 9.50 9.85
N CYS A 51 2.95 9.31 10.25
CA CYS A 51 2.52 9.58 11.62
C CYS A 51 2.64 8.35 12.52
N CYS A 52 1.86 7.30 12.22
CA CYS A 52 1.77 6.14 13.10
C CYS A 52 2.79 5.06 12.74
N ASP A 53 3.28 4.36 13.75
CA ASP A 53 4.11 3.17 13.57
C ASP A 53 3.25 1.96 13.19
N VAL A 54 3.71 1.23 12.19
CA VAL A 54 3.11 0.01 11.64
C VAL A 54 4.15 -1.09 11.66
N CYS A 55 3.74 -2.32 11.97
CA CYS A 55 4.68 -3.44 12.02
C CYS A 55 5.02 -3.96 10.62
N TYR A 56 6.30 -4.21 10.39
CA TYR A 56 6.71 -5.08 9.30
C TYR A 56 6.21 -6.51 9.52
N LYS A 57 5.96 -7.21 8.41
CA LYS A 57 5.83 -8.67 8.38
C LYS A 57 7.21 -9.31 8.51
N CYS A 58 7.31 -10.31 9.37
CA CYS A 58 8.54 -11.04 9.62
C CYS A 58 8.88 -12.01 8.47
N PRO A 59 10.15 -12.44 8.36
CA PRO A 59 10.55 -13.47 7.41
C PRO A 59 9.67 -14.73 7.55
N GLY A 60 9.15 -15.22 6.43
CA GLY A 60 8.25 -16.38 6.37
C GLY A 60 6.79 -16.11 6.73
N GLU A 61 6.42 -14.90 7.17
CA GLU A 61 5.02 -14.57 7.40
C GLU A 61 4.25 -14.32 6.10
N VAL A 62 2.94 -14.58 6.15
CA VAL A 62 2.02 -14.28 5.06
C VAL A 62 1.91 -12.77 4.86
N CYS A 63 2.12 -12.34 3.62
CA CYS A 63 1.95 -10.98 3.16
C CYS A 63 0.83 -10.93 2.10
N VAL A 64 0.15 -9.79 2.02
CA VAL A 64 -0.96 -9.55 1.09
C VAL A 64 -0.77 -8.13 0.54
N PRO A 65 -0.35 -7.96 -0.73
CA PRO A 65 -0.04 -6.63 -1.25
C PRO A 65 -1.25 -5.69 -1.27
N LEU A 66 -2.47 -6.22 -1.41
CA LEU A 66 -3.71 -5.45 -1.33
C LEU A 66 -3.86 -4.71 0.00
N TYR A 67 -3.37 -5.28 1.10
CA TYR A 67 -3.37 -4.65 2.42
C TYR A 67 -2.10 -3.86 2.71
N GLN A 68 -1.26 -3.62 1.69
CA GLN A 68 -0.02 -2.87 1.79
C GLN A 68 0.93 -3.42 2.88
N HIS A 69 0.88 -4.73 3.12
CA HIS A 69 1.81 -5.39 4.03
C HIS A 69 3.24 -5.21 3.52
N ARG A 70 4.11 -4.65 4.36
CA ARG A 70 5.55 -4.52 4.08
C ARG A 70 6.31 -5.59 4.85
N CYS A 71 7.25 -6.26 4.18
CA CYS A 71 8.18 -7.18 4.83
C CYS A 71 9.35 -6.39 5.44
N THR A 72 10.01 -6.97 6.44
CA THR A 72 11.22 -6.39 7.04
C THR A 72 12.36 -6.29 6.02
N GLU A 73 13.46 -5.60 6.38
CA GLU A 73 14.58 -5.34 5.47
C GLU A 73 15.09 -6.61 4.75
N HIS A 74 15.49 -6.45 3.49
CA HIS A 74 15.98 -7.52 2.60
C HIS A 74 14.96 -8.63 2.29
N HIS A 75 13.68 -8.40 2.57
CA HIS A 75 12.60 -9.33 2.24
C HIS A 75 11.52 -8.61 1.44
N ASP A 76 10.96 -9.29 0.44
CA ASP A 76 9.78 -8.84 -0.29
C ASP A 76 8.66 -9.86 -0.18
N CYS A 77 7.44 -9.37 -0.46
CA CYS A 77 6.26 -10.20 -0.54
C CYS A 77 6.23 -10.98 -1.85
N VAL A 78 6.71 -12.23 -1.80
CA VAL A 78 6.71 -13.12 -2.97
C VAL A 78 5.38 -13.87 -3.02
N LEU A 79 4.55 -13.56 -4.01
CA LEU A 79 3.23 -14.18 -4.22
C LEU A 79 3.34 -15.70 -4.43
N ASP A 80 2.39 -16.44 -3.86
CA ASP A 80 2.31 -17.90 -4.04
C ASP A 80 1.88 -18.27 -5.47
N ASN A 81 1.02 -17.44 -6.07
CA ASN A 81 0.61 -17.56 -7.47
C ASN A 81 0.63 -16.18 -8.14
N PRO A 82 1.60 -15.90 -9.02
CA PRO A 82 1.72 -14.60 -9.68
C PRO A 82 0.59 -14.31 -10.68
N ASN A 83 -0.20 -15.32 -11.06
CA ASN A 83 -1.31 -15.15 -12.01
C ASN A 83 -2.59 -14.66 -11.34
N VAL A 84 -2.67 -14.69 -10.00
CA VAL A 84 -3.80 -14.11 -9.29
C VAL A 84 -3.58 -12.60 -9.21
N ARG A 85 -4.60 -11.83 -9.59
CA ARG A 85 -4.53 -10.37 -9.51
C ARG A 85 -4.47 -9.95 -8.04
N ILE A 86 -3.63 -8.96 -7.74
CA ILE A 86 -3.48 -8.41 -6.38
C ILE A 86 -4.84 -7.93 -5.82
N GLU A 87 -5.69 -7.37 -6.68
CA GLU A 87 -7.05 -6.90 -6.37
C GLU A 87 -7.96 -7.97 -5.74
N PHE A 88 -7.68 -9.26 -5.95
CA PHE A 88 -8.44 -10.37 -5.35
C PHE A 88 -7.84 -10.90 -4.04
N GLY A 89 -6.92 -10.14 -3.43
CA GLY A 89 -6.30 -10.53 -2.16
C GLY A 89 -5.24 -11.62 -2.34
N SER A 90 -4.46 -11.52 -3.43
CA SER A 90 -3.33 -12.42 -3.68
C SER A 90 -2.42 -12.48 -2.46
N ARG A 91 -2.10 -13.70 -2.03
CA ARG A 91 -1.27 -13.97 -0.86
C ARG A 91 0.14 -14.35 -1.31
N GLY A 92 1.10 -14.06 -0.46
CA GLY A 92 2.48 -14.48 -0.61
C GLY A 92 3.14 -14.64 0.74
N MET A 93 4.46 -14.83 0.72
CA MET A 93 5.29 -14.87 1.93
C MET A 93 6.44 -13.89 1.83
N CYS A 94 6.85 -13.34 2.97
CA CYS A 94 8.06 -12.54 3.07
C CYS A 94 9.29 -13.42 2.89
N LYS A 95 9.93 -13.33 1.72
CA LYS A 95 11.13 -14.10 1.37
C LYS A 95 12.30 -13.16 1.14
N HIS A 96 13.50 -13.64 1.48
CA HIS A 96 14.72 -12.89 1.24
C HIS A 96 14.90 -12.66 -0.26
N VAL A 97 15.21 -11.43 -0.63
CA VAL A 97 15.50 -11.03 -2.01
C VAL A 97 16.87 -10.37 -2.03
N PRO A 98 17.78 -10.76 -2.93
CA PRO A 98 18.99 -10.00 -3.17
C PRO A 98 18.59 -8.57 -3.54
N GLN A 99 19.24 -7.55 -2.96
CA GLN A 99 18.94 -6.15 -3.25
C GLN A 99 19.11 -5.86 -4.75
N GLN A 100 18.02 -5.92 -5.49
CA GLN A 100 17.91 -5.33 -6.80
C GLN A 100 17.31 -3.94 -6.57
N HIS A 101 18.16 -2.91 -6.66
CA HIS A 101 17.75 -1.51 -6.69
C HIS A 101 16.95 -1.23 -7.99
N ASP A 102 15.74 -1.77 -8.11
CA ASP A 102 14.80 -1.37 -9.16
C ASP A 102 13.96 -0.23 -8.60
N HIS A 103 14.56 0.96 -8.59
CA HIS A 103 13.81 2.20 -8.64
C HIS A 103 13.15 2.23 -10.03
N ALA A 104 12.02 1.52 -10.18
CA ALA A 104 11.16 1.68 -11.32
C ALA A 104 10.60 3.11 -11.26
N ASN A 105 11.26 3.96 -12.04
CA ASN A 105 10.92 5.31 -12.43
C ASN A 105 9.41 5.47 -12.63
N CYS A 106 8.69 5.94 -11.61
CA CYS A 106 7.40 6.58 -11.80
C CYS A 106 7.70 8.05 -12.14
N THR A 107 7.82 8.33 -13.43
CA THR A 107 7.87 9.69 -13.97
C THR A 107 6.71 10.52 -13.43
N GLU A 108 7.04 11.51 -12.60
CA GLU A 108 6.22 12.68 -12.33
C GLU A 108 6.10 13.49 -13.63
N GLU A 109 5.03 13.30 -14.39
CA GLU A 109 4.67 14.24 -15.45
C GLU A 109 3.95 15.43 -14.79
N HIS A 110 4.69 16.53 -14.69
CA HIS A 110 4.20 17.87 -14.32
C HIS A 110 3.35 18.49 -15.43
#